data_AF-A0A959S4J8-F1
#
_entry.id   AF-A0A959S4J8-F1
#
_cell.length_a   1.000
_cell.length_b   1.000
_cell.length_c   1.000
_cell.angle_alpha   90.00
_cell.angle_beta   90.00
_cell.angle_gamma   90.00
#
_symmetry.space_group_name_H-M   'P 1'
#
loop_
_entity.id
_entity.type
_entity.pdbx_description
1 polymer ?
#
loop_
_entity_poly.entity_id
_entity_poly.type
_entity_poly.pdbx_seq_one_letter_code
_entity_poly.pdbx_strand_id
1 'polypeptide(L)'
;MEWQIYLERFIASGSKNLIRYALFAGVPYILFYVLFQSKTFRMKIQQKVPKAKDIKREVLYSLSSIVVFSIISMLTLHMIKTGQSKIYMDISEYGQLYFWLSIPMLIILHDAYFYWTHRAMHWKPIFKYVHL
;
A
#
# COMPACT_ATOMS: atom_id res chain seq x y z
N MET A 1 0.03 -28.97 -10.39
CA MET A 1 0.33 -27.70 -11.08
C MET A 1 0.21 -26.53 -10.08
N GLU A 2 1.03 -26.58 -9.02
CA GLU A 2 0.92 -25.67 -7.85
C GLU A 2 1.28 -24.21 -8.18
N TRP A 3 2.21 -23.99 -9.11
CA TRP A 3 2.68 -22.65 -9.51
C TRP A 3 1.62 -21.75 -10.13
N GLN A 4 0.63 -22.33 -10.80
CA GLN A 4 -0.44 -21.55 -11.43
C GLN A 4 -1.29 -20.82 -10.41
N ILE A 5 -1.60 -21.45 -9.27
CA ILE A 5 -2.40 -20.82 -8.21
C ILE A 5 -1.70 -19.59 -7.64
N TYR A 6 -0.37 -19.65 -7.48
CA TYR A 6 0.43 -18.51 -7.00
C TYR A 6 0.49 -17.39 -8.04
N LEU A 7 0.66 -17.74 -9.32
CA LEU A 7 0.65 -16.77 -10.41
C LEU A 7 -0.71 -16.09 -10.55
N GLU A 8 -1.80 -16.85 -10.51
CA GLU A 8 -3.17 -16.33 -10.50
C GLU A 8 -3.40 -15.40 -9.32
N ARG A 9 -2.92 -15.77 -8.12
CA ARG A 9 -3.03 -14.91 -6.93
C ARG A 9 -2.28 -13.59 -7.11
N PHE A 10 -1.06 -13.66 -7.63
CA PHE A 10 -0.25 -12.48 -7.93
C PHE A 10 -0.96 -11.56 -8.92
N ILE A 11 -1.42 -12.10 -10.06
CA ILE A 11 -2.11 -11.35 -11.11
C ILE A 11 -3.41 -10.76 -10.56
N ALA A 12 -4.24 -11.55 -9.87
CA ALA A 12 -5.50 -11.07 -9.33
C ALA A 12 -5.31 -9.94 -8.31
N SER A 13 -4.31 -10.04 -7.45
CA SER A 13 -3.97 -9.00 -6.48
C SER A 13 -3.46 -7.73 -7.18
N GLY A 14 -2.54 -7.90 -8.14
CA GLY A 14 -1.96 -6.82 -8.91
C GLY A 14 -3.02 -6.05 -9.72
N SER A 15 -3.85 -6.77 -10.46
CA SER A 15 -4.95 -6.19 -11.26
C SER A 15 -5.93 -5.42 -10.38
N LYS A 16 -6.34 -5.97 -9.23
CA LYS A 16 -7.25 -5.25 -8.30
C LYS A 16 -6.63 -3.94 -7.81
N ASN A 17 -5.35 -3.94 -7.43
CA ASN A 17 -4.68 -2.75 -6.94
C ASN A 17 -4.41 -1.75 -8.07
N LEU A 18 -4.09 -2.22 -9.28
CA LEU A 18 -3.90 -1.37 -10.45
C LEU A 18 -5.19 -0.65 -10.84
N ILE A 19 -6.33 -1.36 -10.87
CA ILE A 19 -7.63 -0.76 -11.14
C ILE A 19 -7.96 0.31 -10.09
N ARG A 20 -7.78 -0.01 -8.80
CA ARG A 20 -7.99 0.96 -7.71
C ARG A 20 -7.10 2.19 -7.87
N TYR A 21 -5.82 2.00 -8.17
CA TYR A 21 -4.89 3.11 -8.40
C TYR A 21 -5.33 3.98 -9.58
N ALA A 22 -5.67 3.37 -10.73
CA ALA A 22 -6.13 4.11 -11.91
C ALA A 22 -7.41 4.90 -11.63
N LEU A 23 -8.35 4.33 -10.86
CA LEU A 23 -9.58 5.01 -10.48
C LEU A 23 -9.32 6.14 -9.48
N PHE A 24 -8.69 5.84 -8.34
CA PHE A 24 -8.60 6.80 -7.22
C PHE A 24 -7.47 7.82 -7.38
N ALA A 25 -6.43 7.54 -8.16
CA ALA A 25 -5.39 8.53 -8.48
C ALA A 25 -5.61 9.14 -9.86
N GLY A 26 -5.92 8.30 -10.88
CA GLY A 26 -6.05 8.75 -12.26
C GLY A 26 -7.27 9.65 -12.50
N VAL A 27 -8.45 9.31 -11.96
CA VAL A 27 -9.65 10.14 -12.17
C VAL A 27 -9.49 11.54 -11.54
N PRO A 28 -9.08 11.69 -10.27
CA PRO A 28 -8.82 13.01 -9.71
C PRO A 28 -7.71 13.76 -10.45
N TYR A 29 -6.66 13.07 -10.90
CA TYR A 29 -5.62 13.69 -11.71
C TYR A 29 -6.19 14.29 -13.00
N ILE A 30 -6.97 13.52 -13.76
CA ILE A 30 -7.60 14.02 -15.00
C ILE A 30 -8.52 15.20 -14.71
N LEU A 31 -9.39 15.07 -13.70
CA LEU A 31 -10.33 16.14 -13.36
C LEU A 31 -9.61 17.42 -12.96
N PHE A 32 -8.63 17.37 -12.05
CA PHE A 32 -8.05 18.56 -11.45
C PHE A 32 -6.79 19.09 -12.12
N TYR A 33 -6.04 18.25 -12.84
CA TYR A 33 -4.78 18.63 -13.50
C TYR A 33 -4.88 18.67 -15.02
N VAL A 34 -5.92 18.10 -15.64
CA VAL A 34 -6.13 18.17 -17.10
C VAL A 34 -7.36 19.03 -17.43
N LEU A 35 -8.53 18.72 -16.87
CA LEU A 35 -9.79 19.36 -17.27
C LEU A 35 -10.05 20.70 -16.58
N PHE A 36 -9.90 20.76 -15.25
CA PHE A 36 -10.24 21.94 -14.44
C PHE A 36 -9.03 22.70 -13.90
N GLN A 37 -7.85 22.48 -14.46
CA GLN A 37 -6.59 23.02 -13.93
C GLN A 37 -6.62 24.54 -13.70
N SER A 38 -7.17 25.31 -14.65
CA SER A 38 -7.22 26.78 -14.54
C SER A 38 -8.11 27.29 -13.40
N LYS A 39 -9.19 26.57 -13.09
CA LYS A 39 -10.13 26.91 -12.01
C LYS A 39 -9.62 26.46 -10.65
N THR A 40 -8.99 25.28 -10.60
CA THR A 40 -8.57 24.66 -9.33
C THR A 40 -7.19 25.08 -8.87
N PHE A 41 -6.36 25.65 -9.77
CA PHE A 41 -5.01 26.11 -9.43
C PHE A 41 -5.02 27.05 -8.22
N ARG A 42 -5.90 28.07 -8.22
CA ARG A 42 -6.00 29.05 -7.12
C ARG A 42 -6.49 28.47 -5.79
N MET A 43 -7.10 27.28 -5.81
CA MET A 43 -7.56 26.59 -4.59
C MET A 43 -6.45 25.76 -3.93
N LYS A 44 -5.29 25.59 -4.57
CA LYS A 44 -4.20 24.78 -4.05
C LYS A 44 -3.43 25.51 -2.94
N ILE A 45 -3.01 24.77 -1.92
CA ILE A 45 -2.07 25.27 -0.91
C ILE A 45 -0.73 25.64 -1.56
N GLN A 46 -0.25 24.79 -2.49
CA GLN A 46 0.94 25.05 -3.28
C GLN A 46 0.58 25.36 -4.74
N GLN A 47 0.87 26.59 -5.17
CA GLN A 47 0.64 27.09 -6.54
C GLN A 47 1.72 26.58 -7.51
N LYS A 48 1.97 25.28 -7.53
CA LYS A 48 2.96 24.63 -8.40
C LYS A 48 2.30 23.52 -9.21
N VAL A 49 2.63 23.46 -10.49
CA VAL A 49 2.24 22.35 -11.36
C VAL A 49 3.34 21.28 -11.28
N PRO A 50 2.99 20.01 -11.04
CA PRO A 50 3.98 18.93 -10.97
C PRO A 50 4.68 18.78 -12.32
N LYS A 51 6.00 18.62 -12.30
CA LYS A 51 6.77 18.38 -13.53
C LYS A 51 6.52 16.95 -14.01
N ALA A 52 6.57 16.71 -15.31
CA ALA A 52 6.39 15.38 -15.89
C ALA A 52 7.32 14.31 -15.28
N LYS A 53 8.55 14.70 -14.92
CA LYS A 53 9.51 13.81 -14.23
C LYS A 53 9.01 13.36 -12.86
N ASP A 54 8.37 14.25 -12.10
CA ASP A 54 7.85 13.95 -10.77
C ASP A 54 6.64 13.01 -10.88
N ILE A 55 5.72 13.30 -11.81
CA ILE A 55 4.56 12.43 -12.10
C ILE A 55 5.02 11.03 -12.52
N LYS A 56 6.00 10.93 -13.42
CA LYS A 56 6.57 9.64 -13.83
C LYS A 56 7.14 8.87 -12.64
N ARG A 57 7.87 9.55 -11.76
CA ARG A 57 8.46 8.95 -10.55
C ARG A 57 7.36 8.43 -9.61
N GLU A 58 6.32 9.21 -9.36
CA GLU A 58 5.18 8.82 -8.52
C GLU A 58 4.43 7.61 -9.10
N VAL A 59 4.19 7.58 -10.40
CA VAL A 59 3.58 6.44 -11.10
C VAL A 59 4.46 5.19 -10.95
N LEU A 60 5.77 5.31 -11.15
CA LEU A 60 6.70 4.17 -10.99
C LEU A 60 6.71 3.63 -9.56
N TYR A 61 6.71 4.48 -8.54
CA TYR A 61 6.61 4.03 -7.14
C TYR A 61 5.26 3.40 -6.79
N SER A 62 4.18 3.86 -7.43
CA SER A 62 2.86 3.26 -7.26
C SER A 62 2.82 1.86 -7.89
N LEU A 63 3.39 1.70 -9.09
CA LEU A 63 3.52 0.41 -9.75
C LEU A 63 4.43 -0.55 -8.97
N SER A 64 5.55 -0.07 -8.42
CA SER A 64 6.41 -0.92 -7.59
C SER A 64 5.69 -1.39 -6.32
N SER A 65 4.91 -0.51 -5.69
CA SER A 65 4.08 -0.87 -4.53
C SER A 65 3.04 -1.94 -4.89
N ILE A 66 2.38 -1.83 -6.06
CA ILE A 66 1.44 -2.85 -6.55
C ILE A 66 2.12 -4.22 -6.68
N VAL A 67 3.35 -4.26 -7.21
CA VAL A 67 4.13 -5.50 -7.33
C VAL A 67 4.45 -6.06 -5.94
N VAL A 68 4.95 -5.23 -5.01
CA VAL A 68 5.27 -5.66 -3.63
C VAL A 68 4.04 -6.25 -2.94
N PHE A 69 2.88 -5.58 -2.99
CA PHE A 69 1.65 -6.10 -2.39
C PHE A 69 1.15 -7.38 -3.07
N SER A 70 1.41 -7.56 -4.37
CA SER A 70 1.07 -8.80 -5.08
C SER A 70 1.96 -9.96 -4.66
N ILE A 71 3.26 -9.71 -4.44
CA ILE A 71 4.18 -10.70 -3.84
C ILE A 71 3.74 -11.06 -2.43
N ILE A 72 3.42 -10.07 -1.58
CA ILE A 72 2.93 -10.32 -0.22
C ILE A 72 1.67 -11.18 -0.25
N SER A 73 0.70 -10.86 -1.11
CA SER A 73 -0.53 -11.63 -1.27
C SER A 73 -0.29 -13.09 -1.68
N MET A 74 0.71 -13.33 -2.55
CA MET A 74 1.14 -14.66 -2.96
C MET A 74 1.81 -15.41 -1.79
N LEU A 75 2.70 -14.75 -1.03
CA LEU A 75 3.36 -15.34 0.14
C LEU A 75 2.37 -15.65 1.26
N THR A 76 1.39 -14.78 1.52
CA THR A 76 0.31 -15.06 2.47
C THR A 76 -0.47 -16.30 2.06
N LEU A 77 -0.81 -16.45 0.77
CA LEU A 77 -1.47 -17.65 0.28
C LEU A 77 -0.60 -18.90 0.50
N HIS A 78 0.70 -18.80 0.24
CA HIS A 78 1.63 -19.89 0.50
C HIS A 78 1.61 -20.32 1.96
N MET A 79 1.75 -19.36 2.89
CA MET A 79 1.70 -19.65 4.33
C MET A 79 0.38 -20.28 4.78
N ILE A 80 -0.74 -19.88 4.18
CA ILE A 80 -2.04 -20.51 4.45
C ILE A 80 -2.05 -21.95 3.95
N LYS A 81 -1.61 -22.20 2.70
CA LYS A 81 -1.61 -23.55 2.11
C LYS A 81 -0.67 -24.51 2.83
N THR A 82 0.46 -24.03 3.35
CA THR A 82 1.44 -24.85 4.08
C THR A 82 1.13 -24.99 5.57
N GLY A 83 0.04 -24.39 6.07
CA GLY A 83 -0.31 -24.41 7.49
C GLY A 83 0.64 -23.60 8.39
N GLN A 84 1.51 -22.77 7.80
CA GLN A 84 2.42 -21.89 8.54
C GLN A 84 1.74 -20.60 9.01
N SER A 85 0.57 -20.28 8.46
CA SER A 85 -0.25 -19.15 8.88
C SER A 85 -0.88 -19.39 10.26
N LYS A 86 -1.00 -18.32 11.05
CA LYS A 86 -1.74 -18.28 12.32
C LYS A 86 -3.11 -17.60 12.19
N ILE A 87 -3.63 -17.51 10.97
CA ILE A 87 -4.98 -16.99 10.72
C ILE A 87 -5.99 -17.96 11.31
N TYR A 88 -6.84 -17.47 12.21
CA TYR A 88 -8.01 -18.17 12.71
C TYR A 88 -9.27 -17.64 12.01
N MET A 89 -10.23 -18.53 11.74
CA MET A 89 -11.48 -18.19 11.02
C MET A 89 -12.70 -18.15 11.94
N ASP A 90 -12.56 -18.63 13.17
CA ASP A 90 -13.61 -18.63 14.18
C ASP A 90 -13.14 -17.86 15.42
N ILE A 91 -13.93 -16.87 15.82
CA ILE A 91 -13.68 -16.05 17.03
C ILE A 91 -13.68 -16.94 18.29
N SER A 92 -14.39 -18.07 18.27
CA SER A 92 -14.45 -19.01 19.40
C SER A 92 -13.08 -19.62 19.76
N GLU A 93 -12.12 -19.66 18.82
CA GLU A 93 -10.78 -20.23 19.02
C GLU A 93 -9.97 -19.50 20.12
N TYR A 94 -10.12 -18.17 20.20
CA TYR A 94 -9.44 -17.31 21.19
C TYR A 94 -10.40 -16.51 22.08
N GLY A 95 -11.69 -16.50 21.75
CA GLY A 95 -12.74 -15.80 22.48
C GLY A 95 -12.92 -14.33 22.08
N GLN A 96 -14.11 -13.79 22.39
CA GLN A 96 -14.48 -12.40 22.06
C GLN A 96 -13.57 -11.37 22.73
N LEU A 97 -13.10 -11.64 23.96
CA LEU A 97 -12.19 -10.73 24.66
C LEU A 97 -10.88 -10.56 23.90
N TYR A 98 -10.27 -11.65 23.42
CA TYR A 98 -9.07 -11.59 22.60
C TYR A 98 -9.33 -10.81 21.31
N PHE A 99 -10.44 -11.08 20.61
CA PHE A 99 -10.80 -10.36 19.40
C PHE A 99 -10.84 -8.83 19.63
N TRP A 100 -11.59 -8.38 20.65
CA TRP A 100 -11.73 -6.95 20.94
C TRP A 100 -10.43 -6.30 21.42
N LEU A 101 -9.61 -7.00 22.20
CA LEU A 101 -8.30 -6.49 22.65
C LEU A 101 -7.24 -6.49 21.53
N SER A 102 -7.34 -7.42 20.57
CA SER A 102 -6.39 -7.50 19.45
C SER A 102 -6.42 -6.25 18.58
N ILE A 103 -7.57 -5.58 18.44
CA ILE A 103 -7.72 -4.37 17.62
C ILE A 103 -6.86 -3.21 18.17
N PRO A 104 -7.05 -2.71 19.40
CA PRO A 104 -6.22 -1.64 19.94
C PRO A 104 -4.75 -2.07 20.09
N MET A 105 -4.49 -3.34 20.41
CA MET A 105 -3.12 -3.85 20.48
C MET A 105 -2.42 -3.79 19.12
N LEU A 106 -3.13 -4.15 18.04
CA LEU A 106 -2.61 -4.05 16.68
C LEU A 106 -2.40 -2.58 16.26
N ILE A 107 -3.30 -1.68 16.64
CA ILE A 107 -3.13 -0.23 16.41
C ILE A 107 -1.83 0.26 17.08
N ILE A 108 -1.63 -0.02 18.37
CA ILE A 108 -0.42 0.37 19.11
C ILE A 108 0.83 -0.24 18.45
N LEU A 109 0.76 -1.51 18.04
CA LEU A 109 1.88 -2.19 17.39
C LEU A 109 2.23 -1.53 16.05
N HIS A 110 1.22 -1.20 15.24
CA HIS A 110 1.43 -0.52 13.97
C HIS A 110 1.97 0.90 14.14
N ASP A 111 1.47 1.65 15.11
CA ASP A 111 1.95 2.98 15.43
C ASP A 111 3.42 2.95 15.89
N ALA A 112 3.75 1.99 16.76
CA ALA A 112 5.13 1.77 17.19
C ALA A 112 6.03 1.40 15.99
N TYR A 113 5.62 0.42 15.17
CA TYR A 113 6.34 0.04 13.96
C TYR A 113 6.57 1.24 13.03
N PHE A 114 5.53 2.04 12.78
CA PHE A 114 5.63 3.20 11.91
C PHE A 114 6.56 4.27 12.48
N TYR A 115 6.46 4.57 13.78
CA TYR A 115 7.35 5.52 14.45
C TYR A 115 8.82 5.11 14.30
N TRP A 116 9.14 3.86 14.64
CA TRP A 116 10.52 3.38 14.61
C TRP A 116 11.07 3.28 13.19
N THR A 117 10.27 2.81 12.24
CA THR A 117 10.69 2.76 10.83
C THR A 117 10.89 4.16 10.26
N HIS A 118 9.99 5.10 10.54
CA HIS A 118 10.16 6.50 10.13
C HIS A 118 11.41 7.12 10.77
N ARG A 119 11.64 6.89 12.06
CA ARG A 119 12.86 7.35 12.76
C ARG A 119 14.13 6.74 12.13
N ALA A 120 14.10 5.46 11.77
CA ALA A 120 15.21 4.80 11.09
C ALA A 120 15.46 5.39 9.69
N MET A 121 14.41 5.80 8.96
CA MET A 121 14.56 6.51 7.68
C MET A 121 15.24 7.88 7.84
N HIS A 122 15.13 8.51 9.01
CA HIS A 122 15.84 9.74 9.36
C HIS A 122 17.28 9.51 9.83
N TRP A 123 17.72 8.26 9.93
CA TRP A 123 19.08 7.97 10.35
C TRP A 123 20.09 8.30 9.24
N LYS A 124 21.16 9.02 9.60
CA LYS A 124 22.14 9.61 8.66
C LYS A 124 22.62 8.67 7.53
N PRO A 125 22.95 7.39 7.78
CA PRO A 125 23.44 6.51 6.72
C PRO A 125 22.40 6.20 5.64
N ILE A 126 21.12 6.15 6.03
CA ILE A 126 20.00 5.73 5.18
C ILE A 126 19.29 6.94 4.56
N PHE A 127 19.30 8.08 5.24
CA PHE A 127 18.54 9.29 4.89
C PHE A 127 18.58 9.64 3.40
N LYS A 128 19.78 9.68 2.79
CA LYS A 128 19.98 10.04 1.38
C LYS A 128 19.32 9.09 0.36
N TYR A 129 18.94 7.89 0.77
CA TYR A 129 18.31 6.89 -0.10
C TYR A 129 16.79 6.89 0.02
N VAL A 130 16.25 7.35 1.15
CA VAL A 130 14.82 7.21 1.49
C VAL A 130 14.10 8.55 1.57
N HIS A 131 14.81 9.66 1.78
CA HIS A 131 14.28 11.01 1.68
C HIS A 131 14.74 11.62 0.34
N LEU A 132 13.77 11.84 -0.56
CA LEU A 132 13.91 12.51 -1.85
C LEU A 132 13.60 14.00 -1.77
#